data_AF-L5JND2-F1
#
_entry.id   AF-L5JND2-F1
#
_cell.length_a   1.000
_cell.length_b   1.000
_cell.length_c   1.000
_cell.angle_alpha   90.00
_cell.angle_beta   90.00
_cell.angle_gamma   90.00
#
_symmetry.space_group_name_H-M   'P 1'
#
loop_
_entity.id
_entity.type
_entity.pdbx_description
1 polymer ?
#
loop_
_entity_poly.entity_id
_entity_poly.type
_entity_poly.pdbx_seq_one_letter_code
_entity_poly.pdbx_strand_id
1 'polypeptide(L)' 'MNQSLQEDWEKSAAMKRQRDLEEKAFERASDKLFLLDQCEKYRRCKQCQRRTSNEGGSNLWPLNKYLRGSRFFV' A
#
# COMPACT_ATOMS: atom_id res chain seq x y z
N MET A 1 -12.97 -24.55 40.32
CA MET A 1 -12.26 -24.24 39.06
C MET A 1 -12.71 -22.87 38.60
N ASN A 2 -11.78 -21.99 38.23
CA ASN A 2 -12.11 -20.62 37.79
C ASN A 2 -12.69 -20.68 36.36
N GLN A 3 -14.02 -20.77 36.24
CA GLN A 3 -14.71 -20.81 34.94
C GLN A 3 -14.35 -19.64 34.04
N SER A 4 -14.16 -18.45 34.60
CA SER A 4 -13.71 -17.25 33.88
C SER A 4 -12.37 -17.46 33.16
N LEU A 5 -11.39 -18.07 33.84
CA LEU A 5 -10.08 -18.37 33.25
C LEU A 5 -10.20 -19.37 32.10
N GLN A 6 -11.09 -20.34 32.20
CA GLN A 6 -11.32 -21.33 31.16
C GLN A 6 -11.97 -20.70 29.92
N GLU A 7 -12.98 -19.86 30.10
CA GLU A 7 -13.63 -19.11 29.02
C GLU A 7 -12.65 -18.16 28.31
N ASP A 8 -11.80 -17.46 29.06
CA ASP A 8 -10.80 -16.55 28.49
C ASP A 8 -9.72 -17.31 27.70
N TRP A 9 -9.35 -18.51 28.16
CA TRP A 9 -8.47 -19.41 27.43
C TRP A 9 -9.09 -19.86 26.12
N GLU A 10 -10.35 -20.28 26.13
CA GLU A 10 -11.05 -20.73 24.91
C GLU A 10 -11.17 -19.60 23.88
N LYS A 11 -11.52 -18.39 24.31
CA LYS A 11 -11.56 -17.18 23.46
C LYS A 11 -10.19 -16.88 22.87
N SER A 12 -9.14 -16.92 23.69
CA SER A 12 -7.77 -16.66 23.24
C SER A 12 -7.28 -17.69 22.24
N ALA A 13 -7.60 -18.97 22.47
CA ALA A 13 -7.27 -20.06 21.55
C ALA A 13 -8.02 -19.94 20.22
N ALA A 14 -9.27 -19.47 20.23
CA ALA A 14 -10.02 -19.18 19.01
C ALA A 14 -9.42 -18.01 18.23
N MET A 15 -9.09 -16.90 18.92
CA MET A 15 -8.43 -15.74 18.29
C MET A 15 -7.08 -16.11 17.68
N LYS A 16 -6.28 -16.93 18.37
CA LYS A 16 -4.99 -17.41 17.82
C LYS A 16 -5.21 -18.21 16.54
N ARG A 17 -6.13 -19.18 16.56
CA ARG A 17 -6.45 -19.98 15.37
C ARG A 17 -6.90 -19.13 14.18
N GLN A 18 -7.71 -18.10 14.44
CA GLN A 18 -8.13 -17.16 13.40
C GLN A 18 -6.95 -16.42 12.78
N ARG A 19 -6.04 -15.88 13.61
CA ARG A 19 -4.82 -15.19 13.14
C ARG A 19 -3.91 -16.12 12.34
N ASP A 20 -3.70 -17.34 12.81
CA ASP A 20 -2.86 -18.32 12.11
C ASP A 20 -3.44 -18.69 10.72
N LEU A 21 -4.78 -18.66 10.57
CA LEU A 21 -5.44 -18.88 9.28
C LEU A 21 -5.28 -17.68 8.34
N GLU A 22 -5.39 -16.46 8.87
CA GLU A 22 -5.17 -15.22 8.11
C GLU A 22 -3.72 -15.11 7.64
N GLU A 23 -2.75 -15.44 8.49
CA GLU A 23 -1.33 -15.48 8.15
C GLU A 23 -1.04 -16.52 7.06
N LYS A 24 -1.56 -17.74 7.19
CA LYS A 24 -1.44 -18.76 6.13
C LYS A 24 -2.10 -18.36 4.83
N ALA A 25 -3.23 -17.63 4.88
CA ALA A 25 -3.89 -17.13 3.69
C ALA A 25 -3.04 -16.03 3.01
N PHE A 26 -2.40 -15.18 3.81
CA PHE A 26 -1.47 -14.15 3.37
C PHE A 26 -0.19 -14.73 2.76
N GLU A 27 0.38 -15.79 3.33
CA GLU A 27 1.55 -16.48 2.77
C GLU A 27 1.22 -17.23 1.46
N ARG A 28 0.02 -17.80 1.35
CA ARG A 28 -0.44 -18.50 0.13
C ARG A 28 -0.85 -17.55 -0.99
N ALA A 29 -1.14 -16.31 -0.65
CA ALA A 29 -1.45 -15.26 -1.59
C ALA A 29 -0.20 -15.00 -2.47
N SER A 30 -0.32 -15.24 -3.79
CA SER A 30 0.80 -15.04 -4.72
C SER A 30 1.36 -13.62 -4.67
N ASP A 31 2.63 -13.45 -5.05
CA ASP A 31 3.44 -12.22 -5.20
C ASP A 31 2.82 -11.06 -6.02
N LYS A 32 1.55 -11.15 -6.40
CA LYS A 32 0.79 -10.15 -7.16
C LYS A 32 -0.34 -9.52 -6.35
N LEU A 33 -0.52 -9.89 -5.09
CA LEU A 33 -1.59 -9.33 -4.25
C LEU A 33 -1.23 -7.98 -3.64
N PHE A 34 0.05 -7.71 -3.39
CA PHE A 34 0.47 -6.38 -2.93
C PHE A 34 0.47 -5.39 -4.09
N LEU A 35 -0.19 -4.26 -3.87
CA LEU A 35 -0.24 -3.15 -4.84
C LEU A 35 1.16 -2.69 -5.25
N LEU A 36 2.14 -2.81 -4.35
CA LEU A 36 3.54 -2.47 -4.60
C LEU A 36 4.22 -3.48 -5.53
N ASP A 37 4.00 -4.78 -5.35
CA ASP A 37 4.58 -5.82 -6.22
C ASP A 37 4.01 -5.74 -7.64
N GLN A 38 2.76 -5.32 -7.77
CA GLN A 38 2.16 -5.04 -9.09
C GLN A 38 2.80 -3.84 -9.80
N CYS A 39 3.48 -2.93 -9.10
CA CYS A 39 4.14 -1.78 -9.72
C CYS A 39 5.36 -2.17 -10.55
N GLU A 40 6.04 -3.28 -10.24
CA GLU A 40 7.19 -3.75 -11.02
C GLU A 40 6.80 -4.10 -12.47
N LYS A 41 5.56 -4.55 -12.67
CA LYS A 41 5.01 -4.85 -14.00
C LYS A 41 4.99 -3.64 -14.93
N TYR A 42 4.90 -2.43 -14.36
CA TYR A 42 4.75 -1.21 -15.14
C TYR A 42 6.05 -0.39 -15.12
N ARG A 43 6.71 -0.29 -16.27
CA ARG A 43 7.91 0.53 -16.42
C ARG A 43 7.58 1.99 -16.14
N ARG A 44 8.27 2.58 -15.17
CA ARG A 44 8.19 4.02 -14.86
C ARG A 44 9.07 4.82 -15.82
N CYS A 45 8.73 6.08 -16.02
CA CYS A 45 9.53 7.00 -16.82
C CYS A 45 10.96 7.10 -16.26
N LYS A 46 11.98 6.87 -17.11
CA LYS A 46 13.39 6.89 -16.70
C LYS A 46 13.86 8.24 -16.15
N GLN A 47 13.25 9.34 -16.59
CA GLN A 47 13.65 10.70 -16.18
C GLN A 47 12.97 11.14 -14.87
N CYS A 48 11.66 10.94 -14.73
CA CYS A 48 10.91 11.48 -13.59
C CYS A 48 10.44 10.44 -12.58
N GLN A 49 10.37 9.15 -12.93
CA GLN A 49 9.89 8.04 -12.09
C GLN A 49 8.45 8.17 -11.53
N ARG A 50 7.71 9.24 -11.87
CA ARG A 50 6.41 9.58 -11.29
C ARG A 50 5.23 8.80 -11.86
N ARG A 51 5.22 8.54 -13.17
CA ARG A 51 4.11 7.85 -13.87
C ARG A 51 4.64 6.77 -14.81
N THR A 52 3.85 5.71 -14.96
CA THR A 52 4.11 4.56 -15.84
C THR A 52 3.76 4.87 -17.30
N SER A 53 2.84 5.80 -17.53
CA SER A 53 2.43 6.26 -18.86
C SER A 53 3.23 7.44 -19.41
N ASN A 54 4.25 7.92 -18.69
CA ASN A 54 4.95 9.15 -19.11
C ASN A 54 6.07 8.86 -20.13
N GLU A 55 5.73 8.93 -21.41
CA GLU A 55 6.62 8.81 -22.56
C GLU A 55 7.31 10.15 -22.90
N GLY A 56 8.02 10.74 -21.94
CA GLY A 56 8.79 11.97 -22.20
C GLY A 56 7.95 13.25 -22.29
N GLY A 57 6.70 13.22 -21.86
CA GLY A 57 5.97 14.42 -21.49
C GLY A 57 6.68 15.07 -20.31
N SER A 58 7.40 16.16 -20.56
CA SER A 58 8.02 16.92 -19.50
C SER A 58 6.90 17.35 -18.54
N ASN A 59 6.89 16.82 -17.31
CA ASN A 59 6.20 17.50 -16.22
C ASN A 59 7.03 18.75 -15.88
N LEU A 60 7.22 19.63 -16.87
CA LEU A 60 7.27 21.04 -16.63
C LEU A 60 5.91 21.35 -16.03
N TRP A 61 5.79 21.14 -14.72
CA TRP A 61 5.08 22.13 -13.94
C TRP A 61 5.75 23.42 -14.39
N PRO A 62 5.10 24.28 -15.19
CA PRO A 62 5.73 25.52 -15.52
C PRO A 62 5.95 26.15 -14.15
N LEU A 63 7.22 26.29 -13.73
CA LEU A 63 7.59 26.86 -12.43
C LEU A 63 7.18 28.36 -12.31
N ASN A 64 6.35 28.80 -13.25
CA ASN A 64 5.94 30.13 -13.60
C ASN A 64 4.43 30.16 -13.91
N LYS A 65 3.62 29.24 -13.38
CA LYS A 65 2.17 29.46 -13.38
C LYS A 65 1.83 30.35 -12.19
N TYR A 66 1.69 31.65 -12.46
CA TYR A 66 1.15 32.60 -11.50
C TYR A 66 -0.23 32.13 -11.04
N LEU A 67 -0.33 31.62 -9.82
CA LEU A 67 -1.61 31.35 -9.16
C LEU A 67 -2.22 32.71 -8.82
N ARG A 68 -3.25 33.12 -9.57
CA ARG A 68 -3.97 34.38 -9.32
C ARG A 68 -4.38 34.45 -7.85
N GLY A 69 -3.82 35.41 -7.12
CA GLY A 69 -4.08 35.62 -5.69
C GLY A 69 -2.97 35.15 -4.75
N SER A 70 -1.91 34.49 -5.25
CA SER A 70 -0.73 34.14 -4.45
C SER A 70 0.50 34.94 -4.90
N ARG A 71 1.37 35.32 -3.94
CA ARG A 71 2.65 35.99 -4.22
C ARG A 71 3.81 35.02 -4.54
N PHE A 72 3.53 33.72 -4.60
CA PHE A 72 4.54 32.71 -4.83
C PHE A 72 4.55 32.24 -6.29
N PHE A 73 5.75 32.07 -6.84
CA PHE A 73 5.97 31.30 -8.06
C PHE A 73 6.18 29.83 -7.65
N VAL A 74 5.52 28.90 -8.33
CA VAL A 74 5.68 27.45 -8.16
C VAL A 74 6.03 26.85 -9.48
#